data_AF-A0A7J9I256-F1
#
_entry.id   AF-A0A7J9I256-F1
#
_cell.length_a   1.000
_cell.length_b   1.000
_cell.length_c   1.000
_cell.angle_alpha   90.00
_cell.angle_beta   90.00
_cell.angle_gamma   90.00
#
_symmetry.space_group_name_H-M   'P 1'
#
loop_
_entity.id
_entity.type
_entity.pdbx_description
1 polymer ?
#
loop_
_entity_poly.entity_id
_entity_poly.type
_entity_poly.pdbx_seq_one_letter_code
_entity_poly.pdbx_strand_id
1 'polypeptide(L)'
;MVKDNLAGNFVQEFAMLWDYADELKLKNPESIIKMTVNIATLESPTHFKRFYVCFEALTRGWKEGCRPILGLDGCFLKGLFKGDLLADVEGECIDSWA
;
A
#
# COMPACT_ATOMS: atom_id res chain seq x y z
N MET A 1 0.13 13.22 30.78
CA MET A 1 1.48 13.25 30.21
C MET A 1 1.89 11.85 29.74
N VAL A 2 1.16 11.29 28.75
CA VAL A 2 1.40 9.93 28.18
C VAL A 2 1.25 9.93 26.64
N LYS A 3 0.90 11.05 26.02
CA LYS A 3 0.67 11.10 24.55
C LYS A 3 1.93 11.37 23.74
N ASP A 4 2.97 11.91 24.38
CA ASP A 4 4.18 12.36 23.67
C ASP A 4 5.18 11.22 23.36
N ASN A 5 5.00 10.04 23.98
CA ASN A 5 5.85 8.86 23.76
C ASN A 5 5.32 7.89 22.69
N LEU A 6 4.18 8.17 22.06
CA LEU A 6 3.60 7.38 20.95
C LEU A 6 3.78 8.03 19.58
N ALA A 7 4.32 9.25 19.53
CA ALA A 7 4.72 9.88 18.29
C ALA A 7 6.03 9.23 17.84
N GLY A 8 5.93 8.13 17.09
CA GLY A 8 7.07 7.52 16.41
C GLY A 8 7.81 8.54 15.55
N ASN A 9 9.06 8.22 15.15
CA ASN A 9 9.81 9.08 14.24
C ASN A 9 9.34 8.83 12.81
N PHE A 10 8.16 9.37 12.48
CA PHE A 10 7.51 9.17 11.18
C PHE A 10 8.40 9.60 10.01
N VAL A 11 9.29 10.58 10.20
CA VAL A 11 10.26 11.00 9.18
C VAL A 11 11.19 9.83 8.81
N GLN A 12 11.68 9.10 9.82
CA GLN A 12 12.50 7.91 9.59
C GLN A 12 11.67 6.76 9.00
N GLU A 13 10.45 6.54 9.49
CA GLU A 13 9.57 5.47 8.98
C GLU A 13 9.21 5.66 7.50
N PHE A 14 8.85 6.88 7.09
CA PHE A 14 8.59 7.19 5.69
C PHE A 14 9.86 7.14 4.84
N ALA A 15 11.04 7.45 5.39
CA ALA A 15 12.31 7.30 4.68
C ALA A 15 12.62 5.83 4.36
N MET A 16 12.30 4.90 5.27
CA MET A 16 12.49 3.46 5.08
C MET A 16 11.63 2.85 3.96
N LEU A 17 10.57 3.53 3.51
CA LEU A 17 9.74 3.02 2.42
C LEU A 17 10.50 2.86 1.10
N TRP A 18 11.56 3.65 0.88
CA TRP A 18 12.42 3.51 -0.30
C TRP A 18 13.25 2.23 -0.23
N ASP A 19 13.91 2.00 0.89
CA ASP A 19 14.68 0.77 1.13
C ASP A 19 13.78 -0.47 1.01
N TYR A 20 12.56 -0.39 1.57
CA TYR A 20 11.57 -1.46 1.46
C TYR A 20 11.10 -1.67 0.02
N ALA A 21 10.83 -0.61 -0.73
CA ALA A 21 10.45 -0.71 -2.14
C ALA A 21 11.55 -1.36 -2.98
N ASP A 22 12.83 -1.06 -2.69
CA ASP A 22 13.96 -1.63 -3.40
C ASP A 22 14.19 -3.10 -3.04
N GLU A 23 14.06 -3.47 -1.76
CA GLU A 23 14.10 -4.87 -1.34
C GLU A 23 12.96 -5.68 -1.98
N LEU A 24 11.75 -5.13 -2.05
CA LEU A 24 10.62 -5.78 -2.70
C LEU A 24 10.88 -6.01 -4.19
N LYS A 25 11.46 -5.05 -4.91
CA LYS A 25 11.83 -5.20 -6.33
C LYS A 25 12.91 -6.26 -6.51
N LEU A 26 13.90 -6.29 -5.61
CA LEU A 26 14.99 -7.25 -5.65
C LEU A 26 14.48 -8.68 -5.46
N LYS A 27 13.56 -8.89 -4.51
CA LYS A 27 13.02 -10.21 -4.18
C LYS A 27 11.90 -10.66 -5.11
N ASN A 28 11.19 -9.71 -5.75
CA ASN A 28 10.07 -10.00 -6.63
C ASN A 28 10.20 -9.20 -7.95
N PRO A 29 11.14 -9.54 -8.84
CA PRO A 29 11.46 -8.74 -10.02
C PRO A 29 10.27 -8.50 -10.96
N GLU A 30 9.37 -9.47 -11.06
CA GLU A 30 8.18 -9.39 -11.92
C GLU A 30 7.02 -8.60 -11.29
N SER A 31 7.12 -8.25 -10.00
CA SER A 31 6.06 -7.51 -9.30
C SER A 31 6.11 -6.03 -9.63
N ILE A 32 4.93 -5.40 -9.66
CA ILE A 32 4.81 -3.97 -9.93
C ILE A 32 4.86 -3.21 -8.60
N ILE A 33 5.95 -2.48 -8.38
CA ILE A 33 6.15 -1.66 -7.18
C ILE A 33 6.33 -0.21 -7.61
N LYS A 34 5.46 0.69 -7.15
CA LYS A 34 5.47 2.12 -7.52
C LYS A 34 5.39 2.99 -6.27
N MET A 35 6.39 3.84 -6.09
CA MET A 35 6.39 4.92 -5.12
C MET A 35 6.05 6.23 -5.82
N THR A 36 5.11 7.00 -5.27
CA THR A 36 4.77 8.34 -5.76
C THR A 36 4.84 9.33 -4.62
N VAL A 37 5.53 10.44 -4.89
CA VAL A 37 5.70 11.57 -3.98
C VAL A 37 5.20 12.84 -4.67
N ASN A 38 4.75 13.81 -3.88
CA ASN A 38 4.46 15.16 -4.34
C ASN A 38 5.64 16.08 -3.98
N ILE A 39 6.05 16.88 -4.94
CA ILE A 39 7.06 17.94 -4.78
C ILE A 39 6.40 19.23 -5.25
N ALA A 40 6.19 20.19 -4.34
CA ALA A 40 5.53 21.45 -4.68
C ALA A 40 6.48 22.42 -5.42
N THR A 41 7.75 22.47 -4.99
CA THR A 41 8.85 23.20 -5.62
C THR A 41 10.13 22.38 -5.46
N LEU A 42 11.18 22.65 -6.26
CA LEU A 42 12.47 21.94 -6.17
C LEU A 42 13.14 22.05 -4.78
N GLU A 43 12.79 23.07 -4.01
CA GLU A 43 13.30 23.30 -2.64
C GLU A 43 12.36 22.76 -1.56
N SER A 44 11.15 22.33 -1.92
CA SER A 44 10.17 21.82 -0.96
C SER A 44 10.52 20.40 -0.50
N PRO A 45 10.25 20.06 0.76
CA PRO A 45 10.34 18.68 1.22
C PRO A 45 9.40 17.79 0.41
N THR A 46 9.85 16.57 0.15
CA THR A 46 9.08 15.57 -0.57
C THR A 46 7.96 15.06 0.33
N HIS A 47 6.71 15.13 -0.13
CA HIS A 47 5.57 14.59 0.60
C HIS A 47 5.14 13.26 0.02
N PHE A 48 5.00 12.25 0.88
CA PHE A 48 4.44 10.96 0.48
C PHE A 48 3.05 11.14 -0.12
N LYS A 49 2.80 10.51 -1.27
CA LYS A 49 1.48 10.51 -1.93
C LYS A 49 0.88 9.11 -1.96
N ARG A 50 1.64 8.13 -2.42
CA ARG A 50 1.14 6.77 -2.63
C ARG A 50 2.30 5.78 -2.70
N PHE A 51 2.08 4.62 -2.11
CA PHE A 51 2.86 3.42 -2.36
C PHE A 51 1.93 2.35 -2.92
N TYR A 52 2.28 1.78 -4.07
CA TYR A 52 1.51 0.74 -4.73
C TYR A 52 2.38 -0.50 -4.91
N VAL A 53 1.86 -1.65 -4.52
CA VAL A 53 2.51 -2.95 -4.66
C VAL A 53 1.51 -3.92 -5.25
N CYS A 54 1.91 -4.60 -6.32
CA CYS A 54 1.12 -5.65 -6.95
C CYS A 54 2.06 -6.81 -7.26
N PHE A 55 1.91 -7.89 -6.49
CA PHE A 55 2.75 -9.07 -6.63
C PHE A 55 2.37 -9.86 -7.86
N GLU A 56 3.38 -10.29 -8.63
CA GLU A 56 3.12 -11.06 -9.86
C GLU A 56 2.40 -12.38 -9.57
N ALA A 57 2.67 -12.99 -8.42
CA ALA A 57 1.94 -14.19 -8.00
C ALA A 57 0.42 -13.96 -7.88
N LEU A 58 0.01 -12.80 -7.38
CA LEU A 58 -1.41 -12.41 -7.28
C LEU A 58 -1.99 -12.14 -8.66
N THR A 59 -1.27 -11.40 -9.50
CA THR A 59 -1.69 -11.12 -10.88
C THR A 59 -1.88 -12.41 -11.68
N ARG A 60 -0.96 -13.36 -11.54
CA ARG A 60 -1.02 -14.66 -12.22
C ARG A 60 -2.17 -15.52 -11.70
N GLY A 61 -2.29 -15.68 -10.38
CA GLY A 61 -3.41 -16.41 -9.77
C GLY A 61 -4.76 -15.85 -10.20
N TRP A 62 -4.86 -14.51 -10.27
CA TRP A 62 -6.05 -13.82 -10.77
C TRP A 62 -6.37 -14.19 -12.23
N LYS A 63 -5.39 -14.08 -13.13
CA LYS A 63 -5.56 -14.43 -14.56
C LYS A 63 -5.92 -15.89 -14.76
N GLU A 64 -5.42 -16.78 -13.92
CA GLU A 64 -5.57 -18.23 -14.06
C GLU A 64 -6.86 -18.76 -13.42
N GLY A 65 -7.38 -18.14 -12.34
CA GLY A 65 -8.43 -18.77 -11.52
C GLY A 65 -9.55 -17.88 -10.99
N CYS A 66 -9.44 -16.54 -11.00
CA CYS A 66 -10.42 -15.71 -10.29
C CYS A 66 -11.63 -15.31 -11.17
N ARG A 67 -12.81 -15.26 -10.55
CA ARG A 67 -14.04 -14.71 -11.14
C ARG A 67 -13.92 -13.17 -11.22
N PRO A 68 -14.53 -12.49 -12.20
CA PRO A 68 -14.33 -11.05 -12.47
C PRO A 68 -14.96 -10.09 -11.44
N ILE A 69 -14.93 -10.39 -10.14
CA ILE A 69 -15.40 -9.49 -9.07
C ILE A 69 -14.18 -9.06 -8.24
N LEU A 70 -13.68 -7.86 -8.55
CA LEU A 70 -12.67 -7.18 -7.73
C LEU A 70 -13.39 -6.45 -6.60
N GLY A 71 -13.22 -6.95 -5.38
CA GLY A 71 -13.63 -6.26 -4.17
C GLY A 71 -12.48 -5.40 -3.68
N LEU A 72 -12.46 -4.11 -4.02
CA LEU A 72 -11.50 -3.19 -3.42
C LEU A 72 -12.01 -2.82 -2.02
N ASP A 73 -11.44 -3.42 -0.98
CA ASP A 73 -11.69 -2.99 0.39
C ASP A 73 -10.72 -1.89 0.80
N GLY A 74 -11.23 -0.92 1.56
CA GLY A 74 -10.49 0.26 1.97
C GLY A 74 -10.66 0.50 3.45
N CYS A 75 -9.54 0.49 4.18
CA CYS A 75 -9.54 0.88 5.59
C CYS A 75 -8.91 2.27 5.75
N PHE A 76 -9.60 3.15 6.46
CA PHE A 76 -9.06 4.43 6.87
C PHE A 76 -8.00 4.23 7.96
N LEU A 77 -6.77 4.70 7.71
CA LEU A 77 -5.72 4.69 8.72
C LEU A 77 -6.09 5.64 9.87
N LYS A 78 -6.35 5.09 11.05
CA LYS A 78 -6.55 5.85 12.29
C LYS A 78 -5.19 6.18 12.89
N GLY A 79 -4.59 7.29 12.44
CA GLY A 79 -3.28 7.77 12.92
C GLY A 79 -3.11 9.28 12.73
N LEU A 80 -1.91 9.79 13.06
CA LEU A 80 -1.55 11.20 12.83
C LEU A 80 -1.69 11.62 11.35
N PHE A 81 -1.43 10.67 10.45
CA PHE A 81 -1.59 10.84 9.01
C PHE A 81 -2.89 10.17 8.57
N LYS A 82 -3.79 10.97 8.02
CA LYS A 82 -5.02 10.46 7.40
C LYS A 82 -4.68 9.91 6.03
N GLY A 83 -5.15 8.71 5.72
CA GLY A 83 -4.97 8.07 4.43
C GLY A 83 -5.79 6.79 4.34
N ASP A 84 -5.92 6.29 3.13
CA ASP A 84 -6.68 5.07 2.82
C ASP A 84 -5.70 3.96 2.49
N LEU A 85 -5.76 2.86 3.24
CA LEU A 85 -5.12 1.62 2.85
C LEU A 85 -6.12 0.82 2.04
N LEU A 86 -5.87 0.72 0.74
CA LEU A 86 -6.69 -0.07 -0.18
C LEU A 86 -6.02 -1.43 -0.37
N ALA A 87 -6.77 -2.50 -0.13
CA ALA A 87 -6.36 -3.86 -0.38
C ALA A 87 -7.40 -4.53 -1.29
N ASP A 88 -6.93 -5.24 -2.30
CA ASP A 88 -7.81 -6.08 -3.10
C ASP A 88 -8.04 -7.39 -2.33
N VAL A 89 -9.30 -7.75 -2.14
CA VAL A 89 -9.69 -9.01 -1.50
C VAL A 89 -10.43 -9.85 -2.52
N GLU A 90 -10.01 -11.11 -2.66
CA GLU A 90 -10.77 -12.08 -3.43
C GLU A 90 -12.11 -12.30 -2.71
N GLY A 91 -13.20 -11.85 -3.33
CA GLY A 91 -14.54 -12.13 -2.84
C GLY A 91 -14.90 -13.57 -3.17
N GLU A 92 -14.97 -14.45 -2.15
CA GLU A 92 -15.68 -15.71 -2.33
C GLU A 92 -17.14 -15.39 -2.71
N CYS A 93 -17.66 -16.05 -3.76
CA CYS A 93 -19.11 -16.06 -4.01
C CYS A 93 -19.78 -16.59 -2.73
N ILE A 94 -20.40 -15.70 -1.95
CA ILE A 94 -21.40 -16.10 -0.96
C ILE A 94 -22.65 -16.51 -1.74
N ASP A 95 -22.62 -17.69 -2.36
CA ASP A 95 -23.83 -18.36 -2.84
C ASP A 95 -24.57 -18.90 -1.60
N SER A 96 -25.01 -18.01 -0.71
CA SER A 96 -25.91 -18.31 0.42
C SER A 96 -26.38 -17.03 1.13
N TRP A 97 -27.14 -16.21 0.43
CA TRP A 97 -28.31 -15.59 1.04
C TRP A 97 -29.51 -16.01 0.20
N ALA A 98 -30.48 -16.64 0.86
CA ALA A 98 -31.70 -17.20 0.30
C ALA A 98 -32.48 -16.23 -0.59
#